data_AF-A0A5L8LKQ0-F1
#
_entry.id   AF-A0A5L8LKQ0-F1
#
_cell.length_a   1.000
_cell.length_b   1.000
_cell.length_c   1.000
_cell.angle_alpha   90.00
_cell.angle_beta   90.00
_cell.angle_gamma   90.00
#
_symmetry.space_group_name_H-M   'P 1'
#
loop_
_entity.id
_entity.type
_entity.pdbx_description
1 polymer ?
#
loop_
_entity_poly.entity_id
_entity_poly.type
_entity_poly.pdbx_seq_one_letter_code
_entity_poly.pdbx_strand_id
1 'polypeptide(L)'
;MRYVTTPIYYVNDVAHIGHAYTTIIADTLARFYRLQGEKTFFLTGTDEHGQKIEQAASARNFTPKEYADEISAKFKKLWDEFEISYDYFIRTTDENHKLSVQKAFKKMFNKGDIYKGTYEGFYCVSCESYFTQTQLINECHCPDCGKKTQLLKEESYFFKLSKYQDQILKWYKEKEPILPKNKANELIHFVEGGLKDLSITRTSFEWGIKLPKELNDEKHVVYVWLDALMNYVSALGYGLDDKNMDLWPAHIHFVGKDILRFHAVYWPAFLMSLELPLPKFVAAHGWWTKDGEKMSKSKGNVVAPKEVADIFGLEAFRYFLLREVPFGNDGDFSHKALITRINAELSNELGNLLNRIIGMSAKYSQNIIDCKDVNLYFNQELNECKEYLDNAINALENIQPNRYLEELFKALSLANLSISKYEPWNLIKNDQMQKANALVALCANILTKVTILLSAAMPKTALKIAKALNFEISNENYQKLILNNQLCGLKSSACEALFPKVELTQENKKEEKVEERSSLAQIKIDDFKKIEIKVALVKDCQNIEGSEKLLKFQLELENGELRQVLSGIAKFYKASELIGKQVCVITNLKKAKIFGHESQGMILSAEKNGKLVLISPQSFIENGAVIG
;
A
#
# COMPACT_ATOMS: atom_id res chain seq x y z
N MET A 1 -13.28 14.83 -21.54
CA MET A 1 -11.97 15.13 -20.90
C MET A 1 -11.95 14.50 -19.52
N ARG A 2 -10.91 13.73 -19.21
CA ARG A 2 -10.78 12.96 -17.96
C ARG A 2 -9.47 13.33 -17.28
N TYR A 3 -9.55 14.16 -16.23
CA TYR A 3 -8.40 14.45 -15.39
C TYR A 3 -8.38 13.50 -14.19
N VAL A 4 -7.41 12.58 -14.17
CA VAL A 4 -7.24 11.51 -13.17
C VAL A 4 -6.02 11.85 -12.31
N THR A 5 -6.11 11.69 -10.99
CA THR A 5 -4.95 11.92 -10.10
C THR A 5 -4.79 10.80 -9.08
N THR A 6 -3.55 10.56 -8.67
CA THR A 6 -3.21 9.87 -7.41
C THR A 6 -3.04 10.90 -6.29
N PRO A 7 -2.81 10.52 -5.02
CA PRO A 7 -2.14 11.45 -4.13
C PRO A 7 -0.68 11.62 -4.59
N ILE A 8 -0.05 12.67 -4.10
CA ILE A 8 1.41 12.80 -4.19
C ILE A 8 2.03 12.11 -2.97
N TYR A 9 3.11 11.38 -3.17
CA TYR A 9 3.67 10.49 -2.14
C TYR A 9 4.74 11.19 -1.32
N TYR A 10 4.66 11.05 0.01
CA TYR A 10 5.57 11.68 0.94
C TYR A 10 6.98 11.07 0.84
N VAL A 11 8.00 11.87 0.53
CA VAL A 11 9.37 11.39 0.23
C VAL A 11 10.23 11.09 1.46
N ASN A 12 9.62 10.65 2.56
CA ASN A 12 10.37 10.23 3.74
C ASN A 12 11.05 8.86 3.59
N ASP A 13 10.69 8.09 2.55
CA ASP A 13 11.29 6.80 2.19
C ASP A 13 10.82 6.30 0.81
N VAL A 14 11.30 5.13 0.40
CA VAL A 14 10.94 4.46 -0.86
C VAL A 14 9.49 3.95 -0.89
N ALA A 15 8.99 3.69 -2.11
CA ALA A 15 7.63 3.23 -2.32
C ALA A 15 7.37 1.81 -1.78
N HIS A 16 6.16 1.58 -1.25
CA HIS A 16 5.67 0.27 -0.86
C HIS A 16 4.42 -0.12 -1.68
N ILE A 17 3.93 -1.35 -1.51
CA ILE A 17 2.76 -1.89 -2.24
C ILE A 17 1.52 -0.99 -2.21
N GLY A 18 1.25 -0.31 -1.08
CA GLY A 18 0.15 0.66 -0.98
C GLY A 18 0.24 1.81 -2.01
N HIS A 19 1.44 2.36 -2.25
CA HIS A 19 1.64 3.39 -3.29
C HIS A 19 1.44 2.79 -4.69
N ALA A 20 1.96 1.58 -4.93
CA ALA A 20 1.80 0.90 -6.21
C ALA A 20 0.32 0.63 -6.51
N TYR A 21 -0.47 0.21 -5.52
CA TYR A 21 -1.91 -0.04 -5.68
C TYR A 21 -2.66 1.20 -6.16
N THR A 22 -2.50 2.34 -5.47
CA THR A 22 -3.16 3.59 -5.86
C THR A 22 -2.77 4.01 -7.27
N THR A 23 -1.47 3.97 -7.59
CA THR A 23 -0.96 4.37 -8.91
C THR A 23 -1.44 3.43 -10.03
N ILE A 24 -1.49 2.12 -9.79
CA ILE A 24 -1.93 1.12 -10.78
C ILE A 24 -3.43 1.23 -11.05
N ILE A 25 -4.26 1.50 -10.03
CA ILE A 25 -5.70 1.75 -10.25
C ILE A 25 -5.90 2.99 -11.11
N ALA A 26 -5.23 4.10 -10.78
CA ALA A 26 -5.32 5.34 -11.53
C ALA A 26 -4.85 5.17 -12.98
N ASP A 27 -3.73 4.45 -13.19
CA ASP A 27 -3.22 4.09 -14.51
C ASP A 27 -4.22 3.25 -15.32
N THR A 28 -4.85 2.27 -14.68
CA THR A 28 -5.84 1.40 -15.32
C THR A 28 -7.02 2.21 -15.85
N LEU A 29 -7.58 3.13 -15.04
CA LEU A 29 -8.66 4.01 -15.49
C LEU A 29 -8.18 4.99 -16.57
N ALA A 30 -6.99 5.57 -16.43
CA ALA A 30 -6.46 6.49 -17.43
C ALA A 30 -6.28 5.78 -18.79
N ARG A 31 -5.75 4.55 -18.81
CA ARG A 31 -5.64 3.72 -20.02
C ARG A 31 -7.01 3.37 -20.59
N PHE A 32 -7.98 3.05 -19.74
CA PHE A 32 -9.35 2.75 -20.15
C PHE A 32 -10.02 3.96 -20.83
N TYR A 33 -9.92 5.14 -20.24
CA TYR A 33 -10.44 6.38 -20.85
C TYR A 33 -9.75 6.70 -22.18
N ARG A 34 -8.43 6.54 -22.27
CA ARG A 34 -7.70 6.71 -23.54
C ARG A 34 -8.15 5.70 -24.60
N LEU A 35 -8.41 4.44 -24.22
CA LEU A 35 -8.97 3.42 -25.12
C LEU A 35 -10.35 3.82 -25.64
N GLN A 36 -11.19 4.43 -24.79
CA GLN A 36 -12.48 4.99 -25.17
C GLN A 36 -12.38 6.24 -26.08
N GLY A 37 -11.18 6.78 -26.29
CA GLY A 37 -10.93 7.97 -27.11
C GLY A 37 -11.11 9.28 -26.34
N GLU A 38 -11.21 9.21 -25.01
CA GLU A 38 -11.33 10.40 -24.16
C GLU A 38 -9.98 11.11 -24.01
N LYS A 39 -9.96 12.44 -24.21
CA LYS A 39 -8.81 13.28 -23.85
C LYS A 39 -8.56 13.14 -22.35
N THR A 40 -7.48 12.46 -21.99
CA THR A 40 -7.17 12.05 -20.62
C THR A 40 -5.85 12.67 -20.19
N PHE A 41 -5.82 13.20 -18.97
CA PHE A 41 -4.60 13.68 -18.32
C PHE A 41 -4.46 12.98 -16.97
N PHE A 42 -3.33 12.33 -16.73
CA PHE A 42 -3.06 11.57 -15.52
C PHE A 42 -1.90 12.19 -14.75
N LEU A 43 -2.19 12.70 -13.54
CA LEU A 43 -1.21 13.28 -12.63
C LEU A 43 -0.83 12.31 -11.51
N THR A 44 0.48 12.20 -11.26
CA THR A 44 1.05 11.63 -10.04
C THR A 44 2.24 12.49 -9.58
N GLY A 45 2.88 12.18 -8.46
CA GLY A 45 4.02 12.98 -8.00
C GLY A 45 4.43 12.74 -6.55
N THR A 46 5.18 13.70 -6.01
CA THR A 46 5.77 13.63 -4.67
C THR A 46 5.49 14.86 -3.81
N ASP A 47 5.19 14.59 -2.54
CA ASP A 47 5.12 15.58 -1.47
C ASP A 47 6.48 15.62 -0.76
N GLU A 48 7.11 16.78 -0.81
CA GLU A 48 8.54 16.98 -0.58
C GLU A 48 8.83 17.97 0.54
N HIS A 49 7.82 18.52 1.22
CA HIS A 49 8.00 19.49 2.30
C HIS A 49 7.61 18.95 3.69
N GLY A 50 8.02 19.68 4.74
CA GLY A 50 7.62 19.40 6.12
C GLY A 50 8.70 18.76 6.99
N GLN A 51 8.47 18.86 8.30
CA GLN A 51 9.43 18.49 9.36
C GLN A 51 9.98 17.06 9.25
N LYS A 52 9.16 16.09 8.84
CA LYS A 52 9.58 14.69 8.77
C LYS A 52 10.65 14.46 7.69
N ILE A 53 10.61 15.21 6.61
CA ILE A 53 11.64 15.14 5.54
C ILE A 53 12.93 15.78 6.02
N GLU A 54 12.83 16.92 6.70
CA GLU A 54 13.98 17.60 7.32
C GLU A 54 14.68 16.66 8.32
N GLN A 55 13.93 16.02 9.23
CA GLN A 55 14.44 15.03 10.18
C GLN A 55 15.06 13.82 9.48
N ALA A 56 14.40 13.28 8.44
CA ALA A 56 14.89 12.12 7.69
C ALA A 56 16.17 12.42 6.90
N ALA A 57 16.32 13.64 6.39
CA ALA A 57 17.50 14.12 5.71
C ALA A 57 18.66 14.32 6.69
N SER A 58 18.42 15.00 7.82
CA SER A 58 19.43 15.19 8.88
C SER A 58 19.93 13.86 9.44
N ALA A 59 19.04 12.88 9.67
CA ALA A 59 19.42 11.56 10.17
C ALA A 59 20.33 10.78 9.19
N ARG A 60 20.37 11.17 7.91
CA ARG A 60 21.17 10.54 6.85
C ARG A 60 22.28 11.44 6.31
N ASN A 61 22.52 12.58 6.95
CA ASN A 61 23.52 13.59 6.55
C ASN A 61 23.28 14.19 5.14
N PHE A 62 22.02 14.41 4.77
CA PHE A 62 21.62 15.13 3.55
C PHE A 62 21.00 16.49 3.90
N THR A 63 21.06 17.44 2.97
CA THR A 63 20.11 18.57 3.01
C THR A 63 18.70 18.08 2.65
N PRO A 64 17.62 18.74 3.12
CA PRO A 64 16.26 18.33 2.78
C PRO A 64 15.98 18.28 1.27
N LYS A 65 16.56 19.21 0.49
CA LYS A 65 16.41 19.23 -0.98
C LYS A 65 17.10 18.04 -1.64
N GLU A 66 18.34 17.74 -1.27
CA GLU A 66 19.08 16.60 -1.83
C GLU A 66 18.37 15.27 -1.51
N TYR A 67 17.90 15.13 -0.28
CA TYR A 67 17.14 13.95 0.13
C TYR A 67 15.83 13.80 -0.64
N ALA A 68 15.07 14.90 -0.78
CA ALA A 68 13.84 14.91 -1.56
C ALA A 68 14.10 14.59 -3.05
N ASP A 69 15.18 15.14 -3.64
CA ASP A 69 15.60 14.84 -5.01
C ASP A 69 15.91 13.35 -5.21
N GLU A 70 16.67 12.75 -4.29
CA GLU A 70 17.03 11.33 -4.37
C GLU A 70 15.79 10.42 -4.29
N ILE A 71 14.92 10.64 -3.30
CA ILE A 71 13.75 9.78 -3.07
C ILE A 71 12.71 10.00 -4.17
N SER A 72 12.47 11.24 -4.61
CA SER A 72 11.58 11.55 -5.72
C SER A 72 12.02 10.89 -7.02
N ALA A 73 13.33 10.90 -7.32
CA ALA A 73 13.89 10.18 -8.45
C ALA A 73 13.65 8.66 -8.36
N LYS A 74 13.72 8.06 -7.16
CA LYS A 74 13.40 6.63 -6.96
C LYS A 74 11.93 6.32 -7.22
N PHE A 75 11.00 7.17 -6.75
CA PHE A 75 9.57 7.03 -7.08
C PHE A 75 9.32 7.12 -8.58
N LYS A 76 9.85 8.16 -9.23
CA LYS A 76 9.69 8.35 -10.67
C LYS A 76 10.26 7.18 -11.45
N LYS A 77 11.48 6.73 -11.13
CA LYS A 77 12.12 5.58 -11.76
C LYS A 77 11.28 4.31 -11.60
N LEU A 78 10.73 4.06 -10.41
CA LEU A 78 9.85 2.91 -10.18
C LEU A 78 8.59 2.98 -11.03
N TRP A 79 7.94 4.14 -11.15
CA TRP A 79 6.76 4.32 -11.99
C TRP A 79 7.07 4.19 -13.48
N ASP A 80 8.25 4.64 -13.92
CA ASP A 80 8.74 4.43 -15.29
C ASP A 80 8.97 2.93 -15.56
N GLU A 81 9.61 2.21 -14.63
CA GLU A 81 9.79 0.74 -14.71
C GLU A 81 8.47 -0.04 -14.67
N PHE A 82 7.47 0.49 -13.96
CA PHE A 82 6.11 -0.07 -13.87
C PHE A 82 5.21 0.35 -15.05
N GLU A 83 5.77 1.12 -15.99
CA GLU A 83 5.10 1.62 -17.17
C GLU A 83 3.78 2.32 -16.83
N ILE A 84 3.79 3.10 -15.75
CA ILE A 84 2.67 3.96 -15.39
C ILE A 84 2.58 5.06 -16.44
N SER A 85 1.42 5.18 -17.07
CA SER A 85 1.14 6.12 -18.17
C SER A 85 0.70 7.49 -17.67
N TYR A 86 1.42 8.04 -16.69
CA TYR A 86 1.16 9.40 -16.21
C TYR A 86 1.60 10.42 -17.27
N ASP A 87 0.85 11.52 -17.39
CA ASP A 87 1.17 12.62 -18.32
C ASP A 87 2.05 13.68 -17.64
N TYR A 88 1.98 13.79 -16.32
CA TYR A 88 2.82 14.69 -15.54
C TYR A 88 3.18 14.09 -14.18
N PHE A 89 4.44 14.23 -13.79
CA PHE A 89 4.96 13.89 -12.47
C PHE A 89 5.30 15.20 -11.75
N ILE A 90 4.43 15.64 -10.84
CA ILE A 90 4.62 16.89 -10.12
C ILE A 90 5.52 16.71 -8.90
N ARG A 91 6.33 17.72 -8.60
CA ARG A 91 7.09 17.81 -7.37
C ARG A 91 6.69 19.08 -6.63
N THR A 92 6.44 18.99 -5.34
CA THR A 92 6.10 20.18 -4.54
C THR A 92 7.28 21.14 -4.39
N THR A 93 8.53 20.70 -4.62
CA THR A 93 9.69 21.61 -4.71
C THR A 93 9.82 22.35 -6.04
N ASP A 94 8.97 22.08 -7.05
CA ASP A 94 8.99 22.80 -8.32
C ASP A 94 8.62 24.28 -8.11
N GLU A 95 9.39 25.19 -8.72
CA GLU A 95 9.18 26.64 -8.54
C GLU A 95 7.78 27.10 -8.97
N ASN A 96 7.25 26.53 -10.05
CA ASN A 96 5.89 26.82 -10.49
C ASN A 96 4.83 26.41 -9.45
N HIS A 97 5.03 25.28 -8.78
CA HIS A 97 4.16 24.84 -7.70
C HIS A 97 4.23 25.81 -6.51
N LYS A 98 5.43 26.18 -6.07
CA LYS A 98 5.64 27.15 -4.97
C LYS A 98 4.93 28.48 -5.23
N LEU A 99 5.08 29.03 -6.44
CA LEU A 99 4.43 30.27 -6.85
C LEU A 99 2.90 30.14 -6.87
N SER A 100 2.38 29.00 -7.33
CA SER A 100 0.93 28.71 -7.35
C SER A 100 0.36 28.69 -5.93
N VAL A 101 1.06 28.03 -4.98
CA VAL A 101 0.68 27.98 -3.56
C VAL A 101 0.69 29.38 -2.94
N GLN A 102 1.73 30.18 -3.19
CA GLN A 102 1.81 31.55 -2.70
C GLN A 102 0.64 32.42 -3.24
N LYS A 103 0.31 32.29 -4.52
CA LYS A 103 -0.83 33.00 -5.13
C LYS A 103 -2.17 32.55 -4.53
N ALA A 104 -2.36 31.26 -4.29
CA ALA A 104 -3.54 30.73 -3.60
C ALA A 104 -3.65 31.28 -2.18
N PHE A 105 -2.56 31.23 -1.40
CA PHE A 105 -2.52 31.78 -0.04
C PHE A 105 -2.91 33.26 -0.03
N LYS A 106 -2.31 34.06 -0.92
CA LYS A 106 -2.63 35.49 -1.05
C LYS A 106 -4.10 35.72 -1.41
N LYS A 107 -4.67 34.94 -2.33
CA LYS A 107 -6.08 35.06 -2.71
C LYS A 107 -7.01 34.80 -1.52
N MET A 108 -6.78 33.71 -0.79
CA MET A 108 -7.59 33.35 0.39
C MET A 108 -7.42 34.37 1.54
N PHE A 109 -6.22 34.92 1.72
CA PHE A 109 -5.95 35.99 2.68
C PHE A 109 -6.70 37.28 2.33
N ASN A 110 -6.60 37.73 1.08
CA ASN A 110 -7.30 38.94 0.61
C ASN A 110 -8.83 38.80 0.68
N LYS A 111 -9.36 37.59 0.52
CA LYS A 111 -10.79 37.29 0.70
C LYS A 111 -11.24 37.31 2.17
N GLY A 112 -10.29 37.34 3.11
CA GLY A 112 -10.56 37.31 4.55
C GLY A 112 -10.86 35.92 5.10
N ASP A 113 -10.54 34.87 4.34
CA ASP A 113 -10.67 33.47 4.78
C ASP A 113 -9.43 32.97 5.52
N ILE A 114 -8.30 33.63 5.33
CA ILE A 114 -7.11 33.43 6.17
C ILE A 114 -6.97 34.62 7.11
N TYR A 115 -6.77 34.35 8.39
CA TYR A 115 -6.50 35.37 9.40
C TYR A 115 -5.36 34.94 10.31
N LYS A 116 -4.66 35.92 10.88
CA LYS A 116 -3.59 35.67 11.85
C LYS A 116 -4.20 35.48 13.24
N GLY A 117 -3.80 34.43 13.93
CA GLY A 117 -4.29 34.10 15.26
C GLY A 117 -3.22 33.39 16.07
N THR A 118 -3.61 32.89 17.24
CA THR A 118 -2.73 32.12 18.12
C THR A 118 -3.40 30.81 18.49
N TYR A 119 -2.74 29.69 18.20
CA TYR A 119 -3.11 28.39 18.72
C TYR A 119 -2.66 28.31 20.18
N GLU A 120 -3.56 27.91 21.08
CA GLU A 120 -3.25 27.68 22.49
C GLU A 120 -3.65 26.24 22.81
N GLY A 121 -2.67 25.43 23.21
CA GLY A 121 -2.88 24.01 23.46
C GLY A 121 -1.90 23.46 24.47
N PHE A 122 -2.31 22.40 25.16
CA PHE A 122 -1.51 21.78 26.20
C PHE A 122 -0.53 20.79 25.58
N TYR A 123 0.73 21.17 25.52
CA TYR A 123 1.80 20.39 24.93
C TYR A 123 2.46 19.48 25.97
N CYS A 124 2.53 18.19 25.69
CA CYS A 124 3.36 17.27 26.48
C CYS A 124 4.75 17.21 25.87
N VAL A 125 5.75 17.78 26.55
CA VAL A 125 7.16 17.74 26.10
C VAL A 125 7.65 16.30 25.94
N SER A 126 7.20 15.36 26.78
CA SER A 126 7.62 13.96 26.69
C SER A 126 6.95 13.14 25.60
N CYS A 127 5.79 13.57 25.09
CA CYS A 127 5.07 12.90 24.00
C CYS A 127 5.08 13.72 22.71
N GLU A 128 5.71 14.90 22.73
CA GLU A 128 5.73 15.88 21.65
C GLU A 128 4.36 16.13 21.01
N SER A 129 3.31 16.19 21.83
CA SER A 129 1.91 16.18 21.38
C SER A 129 1.08 17.27 22.05
N TYR A 130 0.21 17.90 21.26
CA TYR A 130 -0.75 18.89 21.71
C TYR A 130 -2.08 18.24 22.08
N PHE A 131 -2.63 18.64 23.21
CA PHE A 131 -3.92 18.21 23.72
C PHE A 131 -4.82 19.42 23.93
N THR A 132 -6.09 19.25 23.62
CA THR A 132 -7.14 20.18 24.07
C THR A 132 -7.38 20.00 25.57
N GLN A 133 -7.91 21.02 26.25
CA GLN A 133 -8.24 20.94 27.68
C GLN A 133 -9.04 19.67 28.03
N THR A 134 -10.00 19.29 27.17
CA THR A 134 -10.87 18.13 27.34
C THR A 134 -10.16 16.77 27.22
N GLN A 135 -8.96 16.75 26.64
CA GLN A 135 -8.18 15.51 26.46
C GLN A 135 -7.19 15.26 27.62
N LEU A 136 -7.05 16.18 28.56
CA LEU A 136 -6.06 16.08 29.64
C LEU A 136 -6.59 15.26 30.82
N ILE A 137 -5.70 14.47 31.43
CA ILE A 137 -5.95 13.87 32.74
C ILE A 137 -5.82 14.96 33.80
N ASN A 138 -6.83 15.10 34.66
CA ASN A 138 -6.87 16.11 35.73
C ASN A 138 -6.51 17.52 35.22
N GLU A 139 -7.01 17.87 34.04
CA GLU A 139 -6.88 19.20 33.39
C GLU A 139 -5.45 19.67 33.05
N CYS A 140 -4.42 18.91 33.38
CA CYS A 140 -3.03 19.35 33.17
C CYS A 140 -2.03 18.23 32.85
N HIS A 141 -2.45 16.97 32.82
CA HIS A 141 -1.56 15.84 32.53
C HIS A 141 -1.87 15.19 31.18
N CYS A 142 -0.81 14.75 30.50
CA CYS A 142 -0.86 14.10 29.20
C CYS A 142 -1.64 12.78 29.32
N PRO A 143 -2.67 12.54 28.48
CA PRO A 143 -3.42 11.29 28.51
C PRO A 143 -2.55 10.07 28.18
N ASP A 144 -1.47 10.27 27.43
CA ASP A 144 -0.65 9.16 26.92
C ASP A 144 0.46 8.73 27.90
N CYS A 145 1.11 9.69 28.59
CA CYS A 145 2.22 9.37 29.50
C CYS A 145 2.01 9.80 30.96
N GLY A 146 0.89 10.43 31.28
CA GLY A 146 0.57 10.93 32.62
C GLY A 146 1.44 12.09 33.10
N LYS A 147 2.40 12.59 32.31
CA LYS A 147 3.26 13.72 32.68
C LYS A 147 2.55 15.06 32.47
N LYS A 148 2.96 16.07 33.24
CA LYS A 148 2.42 17.43 33.15
C LYS A 148 2.61 18.01 31.75
N THR A 149 1.54 18.57 31.21
CA THR A 149 1.52 19.34 29.96
C THR A 149 1.78 20.82 30.24
N GLN A 150 2.25 21.54 29.23
CA GLN A 150 2.50 22.97 29.27
C GLN A 150 1.56 23.65 28.29
N LEU A 151 0.88 24.71 28.71
CA LEU A 151 0.08 25.52 27.79
C LEU A 151 1.04 26.30 26.89
N LEU A 152 1.14 25.89 25.63
CA LEU A 152 1.95 26.57 24.63
C LEU A 152 1.03 27.36 23.71
N LYS A 153 1.46 28.60 23.45
CA LYS A 153 0.79 29.52 22.56
C LYS A 153 1.68 29.79 21.36
N GLU A 154 1.28 29.28 20.21
CA GLU A 154 1.99 29.48 18.95
C GLU A 154 1.17 30.36 18.02
N GLU A 155 1.79 31.40 17.49
CA GLU A 155 1.18 32.22 16.45
C GLU A 155 1.06 31.41 15.15
N SER A 156 -0.07 31.50 14.46
CA SER A 156 -0.30 30.82 13.19
C SER A 156 -1.30 31.59 12.34
N TYR A 157 -1.28 31.34 11.03
CA TYR A 157 -2.37 31.74 10.16
C TYR A 157 -3.42 30.63 10.13
N PHE A 158 -4.67 31.00 10.30
CA PHE A 158 -5.81 30.10 10.34
C PHE A 158 -6.68 30.30 9.10
N PHE A 159 -7.07 29.20 8.48
CA PHE A 159 -8.10 29.16 7.47
C PHE A 159 -9.47 28.94 8.13
N LYS A 160 -10.45 29.77 7.76
CA LYS A 160 -11.84 29.73 8.24
C LYS A 160 -12.61 28.52 7.72
N LEU A 161 -12.16 27.31 8.04
CA LEU A 161 -12.78 26.06 7.60
C LEU A 161 -14.24 25.95 8.05
N SER A 162 -14.54 26.43 9.27
CA SER A 162 -15.90 26.42 9.83
C SER A 162 -16.93 27.12 8.93
N LYS A 163 -16.52 28.20 8.23
CA LYS A 163 -17.35 28.96 7.28
C LYS A 163 -17.89 28.12 6.12
N TYR A 164 -17.19 27.04 5.75
CA TYR A 164 -17.47 26.24 4.56
C TYR A 164 -18.29 24.97 4.83
N GLN A 165 -18.65 24.72 6.10
CA GLN A 165 -19.35 23.50 6.52
C GLN A 165 -20.64 23.22 5.73
N ASP A 166 -21.56 24.18 5.68
CA ASP A 166 -22.86 24.00 5.02
C ASP A 166 -22.72 23.78 3.50
N GLN A 167 -21.73 24.43 2.89
CA GLN A 167 -21.44 24.31 1.46
C GLN A 167 -20.89 22.92 1.12
N ILE A 168 -20.05 22.35 2.01
CA ILE A 168 -19.53 20.98 1.88
C ILE A 168 -20.67 19.96 2.04
N LEU A 169 -21.52 20.10 3.06
CA LEU A 169 -22.68 19.21 3.26
C LEU A 169 -23.65 19.27 2.07
N LYS A 170 -23.89 20.46 1.53
CA LYS A 170 -24.68 20.63 0.30
C LYS A 170 -24.04 19.90 -0.89
N TRP A 171 -22.73 20.05 -1.08
CA TRP A 171 -22.00 19.35 -2.14
C TRP A 171 -22.09 17.83 -2.01
N TYR A 172 -21.95 17.28 -0.81
CA TYR A 172 -22.13 15.85 -0.56
C TYR A 172 -23.52 15.35 -0.97
N LYS A 173 -24.57 16.07 -0.59
CA LYS A 173 -25.96 15.71 -0.87
C LYS A 173 -26.31 15.82 -2.37
N GLU A 174 -25.81 16.84 -3.05
CA GLU A 174 -26.20 17.11 -4.44
C GLU A 174 -25.38 16.34 -5.47
N LYS A 175 -24.12 16.03 -5.16
CA LYS A 175 -23.17 15.45 -6.12
C LYS A 175 -22.73 14.03 -5.81
N GLU A 176 -22.97 13.53 -4.59
CA GLU A 176 -22.47 12.23 -4.11
C GLU A 176 -20.99 11.97 -4.49
N PRO A 177 -20.06 12.89 -4.19
CA PRO A 177 -18.72 12.89 -4.77
C PRO A 177 -17.77 11.84 -4.19
N ILE A 178 -18.14 11.16 -3.08
CA ILE A 178 -17.24 10.26 -2.35
C ILE A 178 -17.55 8.81 -2.73
N LEU A 179 -16.51 8.08 -3.16
CA LEU A 179 -16.59 6.69 -3.57
C LEU A 179 -15.63 5.83 -2.72
N PRO A 180 -16.02 4.63 -2.27
CA PRO A 180 -17.37 4.07 -2.32
C PRO A 180 -18.33 4.73 -1.32
N LYS A 181 -19.65 4.56 -1.54
CA LYS A 181 -20.72 5.23 -0.78
C LYS A 181 -20.62 5.05 0.75
N ASN A 182 -20.13 3.90 1.22
CA ASN A 182 -19.94 3.65 2.65
C ASN A 182 -18.94 4.61 3.31
N LYS A 183 -17.95 5.15 2.58
CA LYS A 183 -17.00 6.15 3.09
C LYS A 183 -17.63 7.54 3.20
N ALA A 184 -18.67 7.83 2.41
CA ALA A 184 -19.36 9.12 2.44
C ALA A 184 -20.06 9.36 3.79
N ASN A 185 -20.71 8.34 4.34
CA ASN A 185 -21.47 8.45 5.58
C ASN A 185 -20.58 8.85 6.78
N GLU A 186 -19.37 8.29 6.89
CA GLU A 186 -18.41 8.66 7.94
C GLU A 186 -18.04 10.15 7.86
N LEU A 187 -17.81 10.66 6.64
CA LEU A 187 -17.47 12.06 6.42
C LEU A 187 -18.64 13.01 6.69
N ILE A 188 -19.86 12.62 6.30
CA ILE A 188 -21.06 13.43 6.56
C ILE A 188 -21.21 13.63 8.07
N HIS A 189 -21.17 12.55 8.86
CA HIS A 189 -21.26 12.65 10.32
C HIS A 189 -20.12 13.46 10.95
N PHE A 190 -18.89 13.35 10.40
CA PHE A 190 -17.77 14.17 10.87
C PHE A 190 -18.01 15.67 10.63
N VAL A 191 -18.51 16.05 9.45
CA VAL A 191 -18.76 17.45 9.10
C VAL A 191 -19.98 18.00 9.84
N GLU A 192 -21.02 17.20 10.05
CA GLU A 192 -22.19 17.54 10.88
C GLU A 192 -21.82 17.82 12.34
N GLY A 193 -20.76 17.17 12.84
CA GLY A 193 -20.22 17.39 14.19
C GLY A 193 -19.58 18.76 14.43
N GLY A 194 -19.41 19.59 13.38
CA GLY A 194 -18.85 20.93 13.48
C GLY A 194 -17.38 21.01 13.05
N LEU A 195 -17.09 21.81 12.03
CA LEU A 195 -15.73 22.08 11.58
C LEU A 195 -15.09 23.23 12.37
N LYS A 196 -13.82 23.05 12.75
CA LYS A 196 -13.00 24.09 13.39
C LYS A 196 -12.02 24.69 12.39
N ASP A 197 -11.66 25.95 12.61
CA ASP A 197 -10.69 26.65 11.77
C ASP A 197 -9.32 25.98 11.84
N LEU A 198 -8.65 25.92 10.69
CA LEU A 198 -7.47 25.10 10.45
C LEU A 198 -6.21 25.96 10.48
N SER A 199 -5.23 25.62 11.33
CA SER A 199 -3.91 26.24 11.27
C SER A 199 -3.15 25.80 10.01
N ILE A 200 -2.86 26.77 9.13
CA ILE A 200 -2.27 26.56 7.81
C ILE A 200 -0.84 27.13 7.68
N THR A 201 -0.17 27.45 8.79
CA THR A 201 1.27 27.76 8.81
C THR A 201 1.99 27.12 9.98
N ARG A 202 3.32 27.00 9.89
CA ARG A 202 4.20 26.52 10.96
C ARG A 202 5.40 27.46 11.11
N THR A 203 5.93 27.54 12.32
CA THR A 203 7.16 28.30 12.66
C THR A 203 8.27 27.43 13.22
N SER A 204 8.01 26.13 13.43
CA SER A 204 8.91 25.20 14.13
C SER A 204 9.98 24.57 13.24
N PHE A 205 9.89 24.74 11.92
CA PHE A 205 10.85 24.23 10.94
C PHE A 205 10.90 25.15 9.71
N GLU A 206 11.99 25.08 8.95
CA GLU A 206 12.21 25.96 7.79
C GLU A 206 11.90 25.28 6.45
N TRP A 207 11.93 23.95 6.39
CA TRP A 207 11.68 23.18 5.17
C TRP A 207 10.21 23.18 4.73
N GLY A 208 9.82 24.20 3.96
CA GLY A 208 8.51 24.35 3.34
C GLY A 208 8.38 25.61 2.49
N ILE A 209 7.22 25.81 1.88
CA ILE A 209 6.94 26.98 1.04
C ILE A 209 6.79 28.22 1.93
N LYS A 210 7.57 29.27 1.66
CA LYS A 210 7.47 30.55 2.36
C LYS A 210 6.17 31.28 1.99
N LEU A 211 5.63 32.05 2.94
CA LEU A 211 4.49 32.92 2.69
C LEU A 211 4.79 33.94 1.56
N PRO A 212 3.75 34.47 0.89
CA PRO A 212 3.92 35.55 -0.09
C PRO A 212 4.68 36.73 0.52
N LYS A 213 5.63 37.28 -0.24
CA LYS A 213 6.54 38.34 0.23
C LYS A 213 5.81 39.56 0.77
N GLU A 214 4.61 39.85 0.27
CA GLU A 214 3.81 41.01 0.69
C GLU A 214 3.29 40.91 2.12
N LEU A 215 3.22 39.72 2.72
CA LEU A 215 2.85 39.57 4.14
C LEU A 215 4.01 39.87 5.10
N ASN A 216 5.25 39.94 4.59
CA ASN A 216 6.47 40.25 5.36
C ASN A 216 6.61 39.45 6.67
N ASP A 217 6.37 38.13 6.60
CA ASP A 217 6.34 37.24 7.77
C ASP A 217 7.17 35.97 7.50
N GLU A 218 8.49 36.13 7.44
CA GLU A 218 9.46 35.10 6.98
C GLU A 218 9.59 33.89 7.94
N LYS A 219 9.14 34.05 9.18
CA LYS A 219 9.16 32.98 10.20
C LYS A 219 8.14 31.87 9.91
N HIS A 220 7.15 32.11 9.06
CA HIS A 220 6.09 31.15 8.74
C HIS A 220 6.39 30.41 7.43
N VAL A 221 6.19 29.09 7.47
CA VAL A 221 6.06 28.25 6.28
C VAL A 221 4.62 27.77 6.13
N VAL A 222 4.17 27.60 4.88
CA VAL A 222 2.84 27.08 4.56
C VAL A 222 2.72 25.65 5.09
N TYR A 223 1.55 25.34 5.65
CA TYR A 223 1.20 23.99 6.09
C TYR A 223 1.21 23.02 4.91
N VAL A 224 1.89 21.89 5.10
CA VAL A 224 2.12 20.87 4.08
C VAL A 224 0.85 20.42 3.37
N TRP A 225 -0.32 20.37 4.01
CA TRP A 225 -1.55 19.97 3.33
C TRP A 225 -2.12 21.03 2.40
N LEU A 226 -1.95 22.32 2.70
CA LEU A 226 -2.36 23.37 1.75
C LEU A 226 -1.45 23.34 0.52
N ASP A 227 -0.15 23.23 0.74
CA ASP A 227 0.88 23.01 -0.28
C ASP A 227 0.56 21.77 -1.13
N ALA A 228 0.52 20.60 -0.50
CA ALA A 228 0.30 19.33 -1.17
C ALA A 228 -1.02 19.30 -1.95
N LEU A 229 -2.14 19.77 -1.40
CA LEU A 229 -3.44 19.74 -2.12
C LEU A 229 -3.46 20.67 -3.33
N MET A 230 -2.69 21.75 -3.31
CA MET A 230 -2.58 22.65 -4.46
C MET A 230 -1.90 22.01 -5.67
N ASN A 231 -1.21 20.86 -5.51
CA ASN A 231 -0.57 20.12 -6.61
C ASN A 231 -1.54 19.89 -7.79
N TYR A 232 -2.81 19.60 -7.48
CA TYR A 232 -3.84 19.23 -8.46
C TYR A 232 -4.19 20.37 -9.42
N VAL A 233 -4.02 21.62 -9.02
CA VAL A 233 -4.30 22.78 -9.88
C VAL A 233 -3.01 23.46 -10.33
N SER A 234 -1.94 23.41 -9.53
CA SER A 234 -0.63 23.93 -9.94
C SER A 234 -0.04 23.13 -11.11
N ALA A 235 -0.26 21.81 -11.17
CA ALA A 235 0.12 20.98 -12.30
C ALA A 235 -0.53 21.43 -13.62
N LEU A 236 -1.66 22.13 -13.52
CA LEU A 236 -2.41 22.67 -14.66
C LEU A 236 -2.06 24.14 -14.97
N GLY A 237 -1.19 24.76 -14.17
CA GLY A 237 -0.72 26.14 -14.36
C GLY A 237 -1.42 27.19 -13.50
N TYR A 238 -2.18 26.79 -12.47
CA TYR A 238 -2.98 27.72 -11.64
C TYR A 238 -2.23 28.97 -11.20
N GLY A 239 -2.76 30.12 -11.58
CA GLY A 239 -2.25 31.42 -11.18
C GLY A 239 -0.94 31.79 -11.89
N LEU A 240 -0.44 30.97 -12.82
CA LEU A 240 0.72 31.28 -13.65
C LEU A 240 0.27 31.56 -15.09
N ASP A 241 0.28 30.55 -15.96
CA ASP A 241 -0.14 30.63 -17.35
C ASP A 241 -1.54 30.03 -17.58
N ASP A 242 -2.10 29.35 -16.57
CA ASP A 242 -3.39 28.65 -16.60
C ASP A 242 -3.54 27.70 -17.81
N LYS A 243 -2.42 27.22 -18.37
CA LYS A 243 -2.36 26.61 -19.71
C LYS A 243 -3.27 25.39 -19.87
N ASN A 244 -3.43 24.59 -18.81
CA ASN A 244 -4.20 23.34 -18.83
C ASN A 244 -5.39 23.41 -17.86
N MET A 245 -5.80 24.60 -17.42
CA MET A 245 -6.91 24.76 -16.47
C MET A 245 -8.27 24.36 -17.06
N ASP A 246 -8.39 24.20 -18.38
CA ASP A 246 -9.56 23.61 -19.07
C ASP A 246 -9.79 22.14 -18.68
N LEU A 247 -8.77 21.45 -18.15
CA LEU A 247 -8.89 20.09 -17.61
C LEU A 247 -9.52 20.05 -16.22
N TRP A 248 -9.60 21.18 -15.51
CA TRP A 248 -10.20 21.27 -14.17
C TRP A 248 -11.73 21.45 -14.27
N PRO A 249 -12.55 20.82 -13.40
CA PRO A 249 -12.18 20.02 -12.23
C PRO A 249 -11.70 18.60 -12.55
N ALA A 250 -10.88 18.05 -11.66
CA ALA A 250 -10.51 16.65 -11.70
C ALA A 250 -11.75 15.75 -11.83
N HIS A 251 -11.68 14.81 -12.76
CA HIS A 251 -12.72 13.80 -12.90
C HIS A 251 -12.71 12.86 -11.69
N ILE A 252 -11.52 12.45 -11.24
CA ILE A 252 -11.37 11.57 -10.09
C ILE A 252 -10.03 11.80 -9.39
N HIS A 253 -10.10 11.90 -8.06
CA HIS A 253 -8.96 11.82 -7.17
C HIS A 253 -8.93 10.45 -6.50
N PHE A 254 -7.92 9.62 -6.81
CA PHE A 254 -7.67 8.41 -6.04
C PHE A 254 -6.88 8.74 -4.79
N VAL A 255 -7.31 8.19 -3.64
CA VAL A 255 -6.67 8.40 -2.35
C VAL A 255 -6.77 7.18 -1.44
N GLY A 256 -5.88 7.06 -0.47
CA GLY A 256 -6.07 6.14 0.65
C GLY A 256 -7.13 6.65 1.63
N LYS A 257 -7.84 5.73 2.31
CA LYS A 257 -8.85 6.09 3.33
C LYS A 257 -8.32 6.98 4.45
N ASP A 258 -7.02 6.92 4.75
CA ASP A 258 -6.33 7.69 5.78
C ASP A 258 -6.24 9.18 5.45
N ILE A 259 -6.23 9.53 4.16
CA ILE A 259 -6.12 10.92 3.70
C ILE A 259 -7.42 11.46 3.09
N LEU A 260 -8.50 10.69 3.17
CA LEU A 260 -9.80 11.05 2.60
C LEU A 260 -10.35 12.37 3.17
N ARG A 261 -10.18 12.62 4.48
CA ARG A 261 -10.65 13.88 5.12
C ARG A 261 -10.01 15.12 4.50
N PHE A 262 -8.73 15.06 4.15
CA PHE A 262 -8.04 16.18 3.51
C PHE A 262 -8.62 16.48 2.12
N HIS A 263 -8.99 15.44 1.37
CA HIS A 263 -9.47 15.55 -0.01
C HIS A 263 -10.98 15.81 -0.13
N ALA A 264 -11.76 15.44 0.88
CA ALA A 264 -13.21 15.61 0.88
C ALA A 264 -13.69 16.77 1.76
N VAL A 265 -12.87 17.28 2.69
CA VAL A 265 -13.23 18.41 3.57
C VAL A 265 -12.35 19.62 3.31
N TYR A 266 -11.03 19.51 3.51
CA TYR A 266 -10.15 20.67 3.47
C TYR A 266 -9.95 21.17 2.04
N TRP A 267 -9.71 20.24 1.11
CA TRP A 267 -9.51 20.59 -0.29
C TRP A 267 -10.72 21.29 -0.91
N PRO A 268 -11.97 20.78 -0.77
CA PRO A 268 -13.15 21.51 -1.23
C PRO A 268 -13.31 22.89 -0.58
N ALA A 269 -12.99 23.04 0.72
CA ALA A 269 -13.05 24.34 1.37
C ALA A 269 -12.03 25.33 0.79
N PHE A 270 -10.79 24.89 0.53
CA PHE A 270 -9.78 25.70 -0.15
C PHE A 270 -10.25 26.08 -1.56
N LEU A 271 -10.80 25.14 -2.34
CA LEU A 271 -11.36 25.42 -3.66
C LEU A 271 -12.52 26.43 -3.62
N MET A 272 -13.43 26.31 -2.64
CA MET A 272 -14.52 27.28 -2.46
C MET A 272 -13.99 28.68 -2.12
N SER A 273 -12.95 28.77 -1.29
CA SER A 273 -12.27 30.04 -1.00
C SER A 273 -11.60 30.61 -2.27
N LEU A 274 -10.93 29.76 -3.05
CA LEU A 274 -10.30 30.11 -4.32
C LEU A 274 -11.29 30.32 -5.48
N GLU A 275 -12.58 30.06 -5.28
CA GLU A 275 -13.64 30.16 -6.30
C GLU A 275 -13.40 29.24 -7.51
N LEU A 276 -12.86 28.05 -7.23
CA LEU A 276 -12.63 27.01 -8.22
C LEU A 276 -13.72 25.93 -8.14
N PRO A 277 -14.09 25.30 -9.28
CA PRO A 277 -14.96 24.13 -9.28
C PRO A 277 -14.43 23.01 -8.40
N LEU A 278 -15.34 22.25 -7.78
CA LEU A 278 -15.01 21.09 -6.95
C LEU A 278 -14.73 19.84 -7.80
N PRO A 279 -13.88 18.91 -7.33
CA PRO A 279 -13.65 17.64 -8.02
C PRO A 279 -14.96 16.87 -8.21
N LYS A 280 -15.07 16.10 -9.30
CA LYS A 280 -16.27 15.29 -9.55
C LYS A 280 -16.36 14.10 -8.59
N PHE A 281 -15.25 13.37 -8.41
CA PHE A 281 -15.17 12.23 -7.52
C PHE A 281 -13.89 12.20 -6.69
N VAL A 282 -14.00 11.75 -5.44
CA VAL A 282 -12.90 11.40 -4.53
C VAL A 282 -13.07 9.93 -4.17
N ALA A 283 -12.20 9.08 -4.72
CA ALA A 283 -12.27 7.63 -4.57
C ALA A 283 -11.24 7.14 -3.55
N ALA A 284 -11.74 6.68 -2.39
CA ALA A 284 -10.93 6.20 -1.28
C ALA A 284 -10.84 4.68 -1.24
N HIS A 285 -9.63 4.14 -1.40
CA HIS A 285 -9.35 2.72 -1.25
C HIS A 285 -8.92 2.35 0.18
N GLY A 286 -8.97 1.06 0.52
CA GLY A 286 -8.49 0.55 1.80
C GLY A 286 -6.98 0.34 1.86
N TRP A 287 -6.50 -0.20 2.97
CA TRP A 287 -5.09 -0.52 3.18
C TRP A 287 -4.75 -1.91 2.68
N TRP A 288 -3.49 -2.09 2.30
CA TRP A 288 -2.89 -3.42 2.19
C TRP A 288 -2.23 -3.80 3.52
N THR A 289 -2.47 -5.01 3.98
CA THR A 289 -1.75 -5.71 5.04
C THR A 289 -0.85 -6.78 4.42
N LYS A 290 0.04 -7.37 5.22
CA LYS A 290 0.80 -8.56 4.85
C LYS A 290 0.51 -9.65 5.87
N ASP A 291 -0.02 -10.78 5.40
CA ASP A 291 -0.42 -11.94 6.20
C ASP A 291 -1.26 -11.59 7.45
N GLY A 292 -2.19 -10.66 7.29
CA GLY A 292 -3.12 -10.16 8.32
C GLY A 292 -2.55 -9.04 9.21
N GLU A 293 -1.27 -8.67 9.05
CA GLU A 293 -0.62 -7.64 9.84
C GLU A 293 -0.48 -6.30 9.10
N LYS A 294 -0.70 -5.20 9.83
CA LYS A 294 -0.39 -3.87 9.31
C LYS A 294 1.09 -3.76 8.96
N MET A 295 1.38 -3.36 7.72
CA MET A 295 2.74 -3.12 7.27
C MET A 295 3.38 -1.96 8.04
N SER A 296 4.59 -2.19 8.54
CA SER A 296 5.40 -1.14 9.16
C SER A 296 6.88 -1.48 9.08
N LYS A 297 7.71 -0.45 8.90
CA LYS A 297 9.16 -0.61 8.82
C LYS A 297 9.76 -1.20 10.09
N SER A 298 9.21 -0.82 11.25
CA SER A 298 9.63 -1.36 12.56
C SER A 298 9.41 -2.86 12.69
N LYS A 299 8.44 -3.43 11.97
CA LYS A 299 8.17 -4.87 11.94
C LYS A 299 8.92 -5.59 10.81
N GLY A 300 9.53 -4.87 9.87
CA GLY A 300 10.22 -5.45 8.73
C GLY A 300 9.30 -6.08 7.67
N ASN A 301 7.98 -5.95 7.80
CA ASN A 301 6.98 -6.60 6.94
C ASN A 301 6.48 -5.72 5.78
N VAL A 302 7.27 -4.73 5.37
CA VAL A 302 6.91 -3.84 4.26
C VAL A 302 7.19 -4.54 2.94
N VAL A 303 6.16 -4.68 2.10
CA VAL A 303 6.31 -5.29 0.78
C VAL A 303 6.82 -4.25 -0.23
N ALA A 304 8.03 -4.48 -0.73
CA ALA A 304 8.61 -3.69 -1.81
C ALA A 304 7.99 -4.11 -3.15
N PRO A 305 7.29 -3.20 -3.85
CA PRO A 305 6.55 -3.57 -5.06
C PRO A 305 7.48 -4.03 -6.19
N LYS A 306 8.70 -3.48 -6.27
CA LYS A 306 9.69 -3.87 -7.29
C LYS A 306 10.13 -5.32 -7.16
N GLU A 307 10.36 -5.79 -5.95
CA GLU A 307 10.77 -7.17 -5.68
C GLU A 307 9.68 -8.15 -6.13
N VAL A 308 8.41 -7.86 -5.80
CA VAL A 308 7.27 -8.67 -6.25
C VAL A 308 7.16 -8.67 -7.78
N ALA A 309 7.31 -7.50 -8.42
CA ALA A 309 7.25 -7.40 -9.88
C ALA A 309 8.41 -8.12 -10.59
N ASP A 310 9.60 -8.16 -9.98
CA ASP A 310 10.76 -8.86 -10.52
C ASP A 310 10.62 -10.38 -10.44
N ILE A 311 10.03 -10.89 -9.36
CA ILE A 311 9.84 -12.32 -9.14
C ILE A 311 8.67 -12.86 -9.99
N PHE A 312 7.52 -12.18 -9.94
CA PHE A 312 6.27 -12.69 -10.52
C PHE A 312 5.87 -12.05 -11.85
N GLY A 313 6.58 -10.99 -12.26
CA GLY A 313 6.26 -10.19 -13.44
C GLY A 313 5.27 -9.06 -13.12
N LEU A 314 5.54 -7.88 -13.69
CA LEU A 314 4.73 -6.67 -13.49
C LEU A 314 3.24 -6.84 -13.87
N GLU A 315 2.95 -7.53 -14.98
CA GLU A 315 1.57 -7.71 -15.45
C GLU A 315 0.76 -8.57 -14.48
N ALA A 316 1.36 -9.63 -13.93
CA ALA A 316 0.75 -10.46 -12.91
C ALA A 316 0.53 -9.68 -11.60
N PHE A 317 1.48 -8.84 -11.23
CA PHE A 317 1.37 -7.99 -10.06
C PHE A 317 0.24 -6.94 -10.20
N ARG A 318 0.14 -6.28 -11.36
CA ARG A 318 -0.97 -5.39 -11.71
C ARG A 318 -2.31 -6.10 -11.59
N TYR A 319 -2.42 -7.28 -12.21
CA TYR A 319 -3.63 -8.09 -12.17
C TYR A 319 -4.04 -8.41 -10.73
N PHE A 320 -3.11 -8.90 -9.92
CA PHE A 320 -3.39 -9.27 -8.53
C PHE A 320 -3.92 -8.09 -7.70
N LEU A 321 -3.22 -6.95 -7.75
CA LEU A 321 -3.61 -5.76 -7.01
C LEU A 321 -5.03 -5.28 -7.36
N LEU A 322 -5.42 -5.41 -8.63
CA LEU A 322 -6.73 -5.00 -9.12
C LEU A 322 -7.82 -6.06 -8.86
N ARG A 323 -7.47 -7.35 -8.87
CA ARG A 323 -8.41 -8.48 -8.83
C ARG A 323 -8.77 -8.94 -7.41
N GLU A 324 -7.80 -8.93 -6.50
CA GLU A 324 -7.90 -9.66 -5.23
C GLU A 324 -8.87 -9.01 -4.25
N VAL A 325 -8.89 -7.68 -4.19
CA VAL A 325 -9.60 -6.93 -3.13
C VAL A 325 -10.61 -5.98 -3.75
N PRO A 326 -11.88 -6.03 -3.32
CA PRO A 326 -12.87 -5.03 -3.70
C PRO A 326 -12.44 -3.61 -3.33
N PHE A 327 -12.57 -2.68 -4.27
CA PHE A 327 -12.18 -1.29 -4.04
C PHE A 327 -12.88 -0.69 -2.81
N GLY A 328 -12.11 -0.02 -1.96
CA GLY A 328 -12.57 0.57 -0.70
C GLY A 328 -12.43 -0.31 0.54
N ASN A 329 -12.23 -1.62 0.35
CA ASN A 329 -11.95 -2.56 1.44
C ASN A 329 -10.45 -2.65 1.70
N ASP A 330 -10.11 -3.07 2.92
CA ASP A 330 -8.75 -3.47 3.24
C ASP A 330 -8.46 -4.85 2.62
N GLY A 331 -7.23 -5.03 2.19
CA GLY A 331 -6.73 -6.18 1.48
C GLY A 331 -5.52 -6.78 2.16
N ASP A 332 -5.27 -8.06 1.94
CA ASP A 332 -4.09 -8.72 2.47
C ASP A 332 -3.21 -9.26 1.33
N PHE A 333 -1.94 -8.88 1.35
CA PHE A 333 -0.97 -9.38 0.38
C PHE A 333 -0.39 -10.70 0.88
N SER A 334 -0.52 -11.73 0.04
CA SER A 334 0.09 -13.04 0.26
C SER A 334 0.69 -13.56 -1.04
N HIS A 335 1.94 -14.00 -1.01
CA HIS A 335 2.60 -14.64 -2.15
C HIS A 335 1.82 -15.87 -2.63
N LYS A 336 1.21 -16.62 -1.69
CA LYS A 336 0.38 -17.78 -2.01
C LYS A 336 -0.87 -17.38 -2.80
N ALA A 337 -1.54 -16.31 -2.40
CA ALA A 337 -2.70 -15.79 -3.11
C ALA A 337 -2.31 -15.33 -4.53
N LEU A 338 -1.19 -14.59 -4.65
CA LEU A 338 -0.64 -14.16 -5.93
C LEU A 338 -0.34 -15.34 -6.87
N ILE A 339 0.40 -16.34 -6.39
CA ILE A 339 0.73 -17.55 -7.17
C ILE A 339 -0.53 -18.30 -7.59
N THR A 340 -1.52 -18.38 -6.70
CA THR A 340 -2.80 -19.03 -7.00
C THR A 340 -3.51 -18.32 -8.13
N ARG A 341 -3.59 -16.98 -8.11
CA ARG A 341 -4.19 -16.19 -9.20
C ARG A 341 -3.42 -16.33 -10.51
N ILE A 342 -2.09 -16.30 -10.47
CA ILE A 342 -1.25 -16.49 -11.66
C ILE A 342 -1.54 -17.86 -12.29
N ASN A 343 -1.51 -18.92 -11.49
CA ASN A 343 -1.67 -20.27 -12.03
C ASN A 343 -3.11 -20.56 -12.46
N ALA A 344 -4.09 -20.22 -11.62
CA ALA A 344 -5.49 -20.57 -11.86
C ALA A 344 -6.15 -19.70 -12.92
N GLU A 345 -5.81 -18.41 -12.99
CA GLU A 345 -6.47 -17.47 -13.89
C GLU A 345 -5.55 -17.12 -15.07
N LEU A 346 -4.40 -16.49 -14.83
CA LEU A 346 -3.55 -16.00 -15.92
C LEU A 346 -2.99 -17.12 -16.79
N SER A 347 -2.54 -18.22 -16.19
CA SER A 347 -1.98 -19.37 -16.90
C SER A 347 -3.08 -20.28 -17.47
N ASN A 348 -3.98 -20.80 -16.62
CA ASN A 348 -4.96 -21.81 -17.03
C ASN A 348 -6.15 -21.26 -17.82
N GLU A 349 -6.63 -20.04 -17.55
CA GLU A 349 -7.76 -19.48 -18.29
C GLU A 349 -7.29 -18.68 -19.50
N LEU A 350 -6.47 -17.66 -19.30
CA LEU A 350 -6.05 -16.74 -20.37
C LEU A 350 -4.96 -17.36 -21.28
N GLY A 351 -3.84 -17.77 -20.70
CA GLY A 351 -2.70 -18.30 -21.45
C GLY A 351 -3.02 -19.58 -22.21
N ASN A 352 -3.70 -20.53 -21.55
CA ASN A 352 -4.11 -21.78 -22.17
C ASN A 352 -5.11 -21.56 -23.31
N LEU A 353 -6.07 -20.64 -23.17
CA LEU A 353 -7.04 -20.36 -24.23
C LEU A 353 -6.34 -19.87 -25.51
N LEU A 354 -5.40 -18.93 -25.40
CA LEU A 354 -4.60 -18.47 -26.54
C LEU A 354 -3.86 -19.64 -27.21
N ASN A 355 -3.17 -20.47 -26.42
CA ASN A 355 -2.43 -21.63 -26.94
C ASN A 355 -3.35 -22.62 -27.67
N ARG A 356 -4.55 -22.90 -27.13
CA ARG A 356 -5.54 -23.76 -27.77
C ARG A 356 -6.04 -23.17 -29.08
N ILE A 357 -6.33 -21.86 -29.12
CA ILE A 357 -6.75 -21.16 -30.35
C ILE A 357 -5.66 -21.27 -31.43
N ILE A 358 -4.41 -20.98 -31.09
CA ILE A 358 -3.28 -21.09 -32.02
C ILE A 358 -3.14 -22.53 -32.55
N GLY A 359 -3.11 -23.53 -31.65
CA GLY A 359 -2.97 -24.93 -32.05
C GLY A 359 -4.12 -25.46 -32.91
N MET A 360 -5.37 -25.11 -32.56
CA MET A 360 -6.56 -25.51 -33.32
C MET A 360 -6.60 -24.82 -34.69
N SER A 361 -6.38 -23.51 -34.76
CA SER A 361 -6.37 -22.78 -36.04
C SER A 361 -5.24 -23.24 -36.96
N ALA A 362 -4.06 -23.56 -36.44
CA ALA A 362 -2.99 -24.16 -37.23
C ALA A 362 -3.41 -25.49 -37.86
N LYS A 363 -4.07 -26.35 -37.07
CA LYS A 363 -4.49 -27.69 -37.49
C LYS A 363 -5.69 -27.70 -38.42
N TYR A 364 -6.66 -26.81 -38.20
CA TYR A 364 -7.96 -26.86 -38.87
C TYR A 364 -8.07 -25.89 -40.05
N SER A 365 -7.35 -24.78 -40.01
CA SER A 365 -7.58 -23.68 -40.95
C SER A 365 -6.32 -22.95 -41.39
N GLN A 366 -5.15 -23.59 -41.28
CA GLN A 366 -3.85 -23.02 -41.67
C GLN A 366 -3.59 -21.64 -41.05
N ASN A 367 -3.99 -21.47 -39.79
CA ASN A 367 -3.92 -20.22 -39.01
C ASN A 367 -4.85 -19.08 -39.48
N ILE A 368 -5.76 -19.33 -40.41
CA ILE A 368 -6.78 -18.37 -40.84
C ILE A 368 -8.06 -18.63 -40.03
N ILE A 369 -8.56 -17.60 -39.34
CA ILE A 369 -9.75 -17.71 -38.49
C ILE A 369 -10.86 -16.86 -39.11
N ASP A 370 -11.77 -17.50 -39.85
CA ASP A 370 -12.94 -16.84 -40.46
C ASP A 370 -14.11 -16.81 -39.47
N CYS A 371 -14.77 -15.67 -39.34
CA CYS A 371 -15.86 -15.44 -38.39
C CYS A 371 -17.28 -15.50 -38.99
N LYS A 372 -17.43 -15.78 -40.29
CA LYS A 372 -18.73 -15.76 -41.00
C LYS A 372 -19.81 -16.63 -40.35
N ASP A 373 -19.44 -17.83 -39.90
CA ASP A 373 -20.41 -18.83 -39.43
C ASP A 373 -20.59 -18.82 -37.90
N VAL A 374 -19.94 -17.90 -37.18
CA VAL A 374 -20.03 -17.86 -35.70
C VAL A 374 -21.46 -17.57 -35.26
N ASN A 375 -22.12 -16.57 -35.86
CA ASN A 375 -23.51 -16.24 -35.54
C ASN A 375 -24.49 -17.37 -35.91
N LEU A 376 -24.16 -18.19 -36.90
CA LEU A 376 -25.01 -19.32 -37.29
C LEU A 376 -25.06 -20.41 -36.21
N TYR A 377 -23.91 -20.70 -35.58
CA TYR A 377 -23.78 -21.83 -34.66
C TYR A 377 -23.75 -21.45 -33.17
N PHE A 378 -23.27 -20.26 -32.82
CA PHE A 378 -22.89 -19.89 -31.45
C PHE A 378 -23.39 -18.49 -31.05
N ASN A 379 -24.56 -18.09 -31.55
CA ASN A 379 -25.16 -16.79 -31.22
C ASN A 379 -25.44 -16.63 -29.72
N GLN A 380 -25.80 -17.72 -29.03
CA GLN A 380 -26.06 -17.69 -27.60
C GLN A 380 -24.80 -17.34 -26.81
N GLU A 381 -23.69 -18.01 -27.09
CA GLU A 381 -22.41 -17.75 -26.43
C GLU A 381 -21.89 -16.33 -26.74
N LEU A 382 -22.17 -15.80 -27.94
CA LEU A 382 -21.84 -14.40 -28.25
C LEU A 382 -22.64 -13.40 -27.43
N ASN A 383 -23.94 -13.64 -27.23
CA ASN A 383 -24.79 -12.78 -26.41
C ASN A 383 -24.36 -12.81 -24.95
N GLU A 384 -24.09 -14.01 -24.41
CA GLU A 384 -23.58 -14.16 -23.05
C GLU A 384 -22.21 -13.49 -22.88
N CYS A 385 -21.31 -13.63 -23.86
CA CYS A 385 -20.05 -12.89 -23.85
C CYS A 385 -20.29 -11.37 -23.81
N LYS A 386 -21.20 -10.85 -24.64
CA LYS A 386 -21.53 -9.42 -24.66
C LYS A 386 -22.00 -8.94 -23.28
N GLU A 387 -22.87 -9.69 -22.62
CA GLU A 387 -23.35 -9.36 -21.27
C GLU A 387 -22.20 -9.26 -20.25
N TYR A 388 -21.26 -10.21 -20.25
CA TYR A 388 -20.07 -10.12 -19.40
C TYR A 388 -19.21 -8.89 -19.72
N LEU A 389 -19.00 -8.56 -20.99
CA LEU A 389 -18.19 -7.39 -21.37
C LEU A 389 -18.88 -6.07 -20.99
N ASP A 390 -20.20 -5.97 -21.17
CA ASP A 390 -20.99 -4.81 -20.77
C ASP A 390 -20.96 -4.63 -19.24
N ASN A 391 -21.07 -5.72 -18.47
CA ASN A 391 -20.91 -5.72 -17.02
C ASN A 391 -19.50 -5.29 -16.59
N ALA A 392 -18.47 -5.76 -17.31
CA ALA A 392 -17.09 -5.37 -17.06
C ALA A 392 -16.92 -3.85 -17.21
N ILE A 393 -17.35 -3.28 -18.35
CA ILE A 393 -17.28 -1.84 -18.63
C ILE A 393 -17.97 -1.05 -17.51
N ASN A 394 -19.20 -1.43 -17.17
CA ASN A 394 -19.96 -0.78 -16.09
C ASN A 394 -19.24 -0.87 -14.74
N ALA A 395 -18.65 -2.02 -14.41
CA ALA A 395 -17.88 -2.19 -13.18
C ALA A 395 -16.66 -1.24 -13.13
N LEU A 396 -15.91 -1.10 -14.22
CA LEU A 396 -14.74 -0.23 -14.23
C LEU A 396 -15.12 1.26 -14.20
N GLU A 397 -16.20 1.65 -14.88
CA GLU A 397 -16.75 3.02 -14.80
C GLU A 397 -17.20 3.39 -13.38
N ASN A 398 -17.62 2.40 -12.59
CA ASN A 398 -17.94 2.55 -11.17
C ASN A 398 -16.77 2.24 -10.22
N ILE A 399 -15.54 2.17 -10.72
CA ILE A 399 -14.30 1.97 -9.94
C ILE A 399 -14.34 0.63 -9.16
N GLN A 400 -14.80 -0.43 -9.83
CA GLN A 400 -14.79 -1.79 -9.32
C GLN A 400 -13.83 -2.66 -10.16
N PRO A 401 -12.51 -2.39 -10.13
CA PRO A 401 -11.54 -3.10 -10.96
C PRO A 401 -11.52 -4.62 -10.69
N ASN A 402 -11.85 -5.04 -9.47
CA ASN A 402 -11.95 -6.45 -9.12
C ASN A 402 -13.09 -7.14 -9.87
N ARG A 403 -14.26 -6.49 -9.97
CA ARG A 403 -15.41 -7.00 -10.72
C ARG A 403 -15.20 -6.88 -12.22
N TYR A 404 -14.55 -5.80 -12.67
CA TYR A 404 -14.13 -5.65 -14.06
C TYR A 404 -13.33 -6.87 -14.52
N LEU A 405 -12.27 -7.22 -13.80
CA LEU A 405 -11.44 -8.39 -14.14
C LEU A 405 -12.21 -9.71 -13.97
N GLU A 406 -13.08 -9.83 -12.97
CA GLU A 406 -13.92 -11.01 -12.81
C GLU A 406 -14.83 -11.26 -14.03
N GLU A 407 -15.52 -10.24 -14.51
CA GLU A 407 -16.42 -10.34 -15.67
C GLU A 407 -15.66 -10.65 -16.96
N LEU A 408 -14.48 -10.05 -17.15
CA LEU A 408 -13.60 -10.41 -18.27
C LEU A 408 -13.20 -11.89 -18.23
N PHE A 409 -12.91 -12.42 -17.04
CA PHE A 409 -12.54 -13.83 -16.87
C PHE A 409 -13.73 -14.77 -17.02
N LYS A 410 -14.96 -14.35 -16.68
CA LYS A 410 -16.18 -15.12 -17.03
C LYS A 410 -16.31 -15.32 -18.54
N ALA A 411 -16.03 -14.28 -19.34
CA ALA A 411 -16.01 -14.42 -20.80
C ALA A 411 -14.91 -15.39 -21.30
N LEU A 412 -13.71 -15.37 -20.70
CA LEU A 412 -12.66 -16.34 -21.01
C LEU A 412 -13.07 -17.77 -20.66
N SER A 413 -13.66 -17.96 -19.48
CA SER A 413 -14.16 -19.27 -19.05
C SER A 413 -15.29 -19.77 -19.94
N LEU A 414 -16.19 -18.90 -20.44
CA LEU A 414 -17.19 -19.25 -21.45
C LEU A 414 -16.53 -19.82 -22.72
N ALA A 415 -15.46 -19.19 -23.20
CA ALA A 415 -14.71 -19.69 -24.37
C ALA A 415 -14.05 -21.06 -24.08
N ASN A 416 -13.38 -21.21 -22.92
CA ASN A 416 -12.77 -22.48 -22.52
C ASN A 416 -13.81 -23.62 -22.40
N LEU A 417 -14.94 -23.33 -21.76
CA LEU A 417 -16.06 -24.27 -21.60
C LEU A 417 -16.69 -24.63 -22.94
N SER A 418 -16.80 -23.68 -23.87
CA SER A 418 -17.31 -23.95 -25.23
C SER A 418 -16.44 -24.97 -25.97
N ILE A 419 -15.11 -24.88 -25.87
CA ILE A 419 -14.22 -25.87 -26.47
C ILE A 419 -14.44 -27.26 -25.85
N SER A 420 -14.60 -27.33 -24.52
CA SER A 420 -14.82 -28.60 -23.82
C SER A 420 -16.22 -29.19 -24.08
N LYS A 421 -17.24 -28.35 -24.25
CA LYS A 421 -18.63 -28.75 -24.52
C LYS A 421 -18.79 -29.30 -25.94
N TYR A 422 -18.24 -28.60 -26.92
CA TYR A 422 -18.45 -28.91 -28.32
C TYR A 422 -17.37 -29.81 -28.92
N GLU A 423 -16.22 -29.93 -28.26
CA GLU A 423 -15.13 -30.85 -28.62
C GLU A 423 -14.78 -30.79 -30.13
N PRO A 424 -14.06 -29.75 -30.60
CA PRO A 424 -13.85 -29.53 -32.03
C PRO A 424 -13.20 -30.70 -32.76
N TRP A 425 -12.38 -31.49 -32.07
CA TRP A 425 -11.80 -32.72 -32.63
C TRP A 425 -12.85 -33.78 -32.95
N ASN A 426 -13.95 -33.86 -32.20
CA ASN A 426 -15.05 -34.78 -32.47
C ASN A 426 -15.98 -34.23 -33.57
N LEU A 427 -16.20 -32.91 -33.62
CA LEU A 427 -16.91 -32.29 -34.74
C LEU A 427 -16.23 -32.60 -36.08
N ILE A 428 -14.89 -32.50 -36.14
CA ILE A 428 -14.13 -32.80 -37.36
C ILE A 428 -14.21 -34.27 -37.75
N LYS A 429 -14.16 -35.20 -36.78
CA LYS A 429 -14.34 -36.64 -37.04
C LYS A 429 -15.73 -36.98 -37.57
N ASN A 430 -16.72 -36.15 -37.27
CA ASN A 430 -18.11 -36.30 -37.72
C ASN A 430 -18.42 -35.43 -38.96
N ASP A 431 -17.41 -35.05 -39.76
CA ASP A 431 -17.53 -34.24 -40.97
C ASP A 431 -18.14 -32.84 -40.78
N GLN A 432 -18.11 -32.29 -39.55
CA GLN A 432 -18.63 -30.95 -39.21
C GLN A 432 -17.54 -29.87 -39.15
N MET A 433 -16.68 -29.82 -40.18
CA MET A 433 -15.53 -28.92 -40.24
C MET A 433 -15.90 -27.43 -40.12
N GLN A 434 -16.99 -27.01 -40.76
CA GLN A 434 -17.48 -25.62 -40.70
C GLN A 434 -17.82 -25.20 -39.26
N LYS A 435 -18.55 -26.05 -38.52
CA LYS A 435 -18.91 -25.80 -37.12
C LYS A 435 -17.68 -25.79 -36.21
N ALA A 436 -16.70 -26.66 -36.45
CA ALA A 436 -15.44 -26.67 -35.71
C ALA A 436 -14.64 -25.37 -35.91
N ASN A 437 -14.55 -24.87 -37.16
CA ASN A 437 -13.88 -23.60 -37.47
C ASN A 437 -14.63 -22.41 -36.87
N ALA A 438 -15.97 -22.41 -36.91
CA ALA A 438 -16.80 -21.39 -36.26
C ALA A 438 -16.58 -21.37 -34.74
N LEU A 439 -16.34 -22.52 -34.10
CA LEU A 439 -16.03 -22.59 -32.67
C LEU A 439 -14.66 -21.97 -32.35
N VAL A 440 -13.65 -22.24 -33.17
CA VAL A 440 -12.33 -21.59 -33.01
C VAL A 440 -12.47 -20.07 -33.19
N ALA A 441 -13.26 -19.63 -34.16
CA ALA A 441 -13.52 -18.22 -34.41
C ALA A 441 -14.32 -17.52 -33.29
N LEU A 442 -15.28 -18.22 -32.66
CA LEU A 442 -15.95 -17.78 -31.44
C LEU A 442 -14.92 -17.49 -30.34
N CYS A 443 -14.12 -18.50 -29.98
CA CYS A 443 -13.13 -18.39 -28.91
C CYS A 443 -12.09 -17.30 -29.19
N ALA A 444 -11.62 -17.19 -30.44
CA ALA A 444 -10.69 -16.16 -30.85
C ALA A 444 -11.29 -14.75 -30.73
N ASN A 445 -12.55 -14.55 -31.16
CA ASN A 445 -13.21 -13.25 -31.03
C ASN A 445 -13.52 -12.88 -29.58
N ILE A 446 -13.91 -13.84 -28.73
CA ILE A 446 -14.05 -13.61 -27.28
C ILE A 446 -12.71 -13.16 -26.68
N LEU A 447 -11.62 -13.89 -26.98
CA LEU A 447 -10.28 -13.52 -26.50
C LEU A 447 -9.85 -12.15 -27.01
N THR A 448 -10.09 -11.82 -28.27
CA THR A 448 -9.81 -10.49 -28.84
C THR A 448 -10.56 -9.39 -28.10
N LYS A 449 -11.87 -9.55 -27.88
CA LYS A 449 -12.69 -8.55 -27.16
C LYS A 449 -12.24 -8.39 -25.71
N VAL A 450 -11.99 -9.50 -25.00
CA VAL A 450 -11.42 -9.47 -23.65
C VAL A 450 -10.05 -8.81 -23.64
N THR A 451 -9.21 -9.03 -24.65
CA THR A 451 -7.86 -8.45 -24.74
C THR A 451 -7.89 -6.94 -24.91
N ILE A 452 -8.83 -6.40 -25.68
CA ILE A 452 -9.01 -4.95 -25.86
C ILE A 452 -9.33 -4.28 -24.53
N LEU A 453 -10.25 -4.83 -23.75
CA LEU A 453 -10.55 -4.35 -22.39
C LEU A 453 -9.34 -4.64 -21.46
N LEU A 454 -8.75 -5.82 -21.63
CA LEU A 454 -7.50 -6.35 -21.09
C LEU A 454 -6.44 -5.27 -20.87
N SER A 455 -6.20 -4.53 -21.96
CA SER A 455 -5.08 -3.61 -22.12
C SER A 455 -5.05 -2.45 -21.12
N ALA A 456 -6.19 -2.12 -20.50
CA ALA A 456 -6.23 -1.12 -19.45
C ALA A 456 -5.46 -1.57 -18.20
N ALA A 457 -5.65 -2.83 -17.79
CA ALA A 457 -5.03 -3.39 -16.59
C ALA A 457 -3.68 -4.07 -16.88
N MET A 458 -3.58 -4.80 -18.00
CA MET A 458 -2.42 -5.60 -18.40
C MET A 458 -1.97 -5.24 -19.83
N PRO A 459 -1.35 -4.05 -20.03
CA PRO A 459 -1.04 -3.53 -21.36
C PRO A 459 -0.07 -4.41 -22.16
N LYS A 460 1.00 -4.93 -21.54
CA LYS A 460 1.99 -5.74 -22.26
C LYS A 460 1.45 -7.10 -22.67
N THR A 461 0.70 -7.73 -21.77
CA THR A 461 0.05 -9.02 -22.03
C THR A 461 -0.94 -8.87 -23.16
N ALA A 462 -1.75 -7.81 -23.12
CA ALA A 462 -2.71 -7.53 -24.17
C ALA A 462 -2.03 -7.33 -25.53
N LEU A 463 -0.93 -6.57 -25.58
CA LEU A 463 -0.14 -6.39 -26.82
C LEU A 463 0.43 -7.71 -27.36
N LYS A 464 0.91 -8.61 -26.49
CA LYS A 464 1.38 -9.94 -26.91
C LYS A 464 0.25 -10.76 -27.55
N ILE A 465 -0.94 -10.77 -26.94
CA ILE A 465 -2.11 -11.46 -27.49
C ILE A 465 -2.55 -10.82 -28.82
N ALA A 466 -2.59 -9.49 -28.88
CA ALA A 466 -2.95 -8.75 -30.08
C ALA A 466 -2.03 -9.07 -31.26
N LYS A 467 -0.71 -9.14 -31.00
CA LYS A 467 0.28 -9.58 -31.98
C LYS A 467 0.06 -11.04 -32.40
N ALA A 468 -0.23 -11.93 -31.46
CA ALA A 468 -0.43 -13.36 -31.72
C ALA A 468 -1.69 -13.67 -32.55
N LEU A 469 -2.73 -12.82 -32.47
CA LEU A 469 -3.97 -12.94 -33.24
C LEU A 469 -4.06 -11.92 -34.41
N ASN A 470 -3.01 -11.13 -34.60
CA ASN A 470 -2.86 -10.13 -35.66
C ASN A 470 -4.01 -9.10 -35.72
N PHE A 471 -4.30 -8.47 -34.58
CA PHE A 471 -5.20 -7.31 -34.50
C PHE A 471 -4.57 -6.16 -33.70
N GLU A 472 -5.18 -4.98 -33.75
CA GLU A 472 -4.70 -3.78 -33.05
C GLU A 472 -5.59 -3.41 -31.86
N ILE A 473 -4.98 -2.99 -30.75
CA ILE A 473 -5.69 -2.40 -29.62
C ILE A 473 -5.80 -0.90 -29.87
N SER A 474 -6.97 -0.46 -30.32
CA SER A 474 -7.22 0.94 -30.68
C SER A 474 -8.64 1.36 -30.31
N ASN A 475 -8.88 2.68 -30.28
CA ASN A 475 -10.22 3.21 -30.08
C ASN A 475 -11.19 2.72 -31.18
N GLU A 476 -10.73 2.63 -32.42
CA GLU A 476 -11.55 2.13 -33.53
C GLU A 476 -12.01 0.70 -33.28
N ASN A 477 -11.11 -0.18 -32.83
CA ASN A 477 -11.46 -1.57 -32.52
C ASN A 477 -12.27 -1.69 -31.23
N TYR A 478 -12.09 -0.80 -30.25
CA TYR A 478 -12.99 -0.69 -29.11
C TYR A 478 -14.43 -0.38 -29.57
N GLN A 479 -14.62 0.62 -30.43
CA GLN A 479 -15.94 0.98 -30.96
C GLN A 479 -16.55 -0.17 -31.77
N LYS A 480 -15.79 -0.77 -32.69
CA LYS A 480 -16.28 -1.85 -33.57
C LYS A 480 -16.57 -3.15 -32.82
N LEU A 481 -15.59 -3.67 -32.09
CA LEU A 481 -15.63 -5.02 -31.54
C LEU A 481 -16.31 -5.08 -30.18
N ILE A 482 -16.20 -4.03 -29.37
CA ILE A 482 -16.81 -3.98 -28.03
C ILE A 482 -18.20 -3.36 -28.12
N LEU A 483 -18.32 -2.08 -28.47
CA LEU A 483 -19.59 -1.37 -28.42
C LEU A 483 -20.59 -1.87 -29.49
N ASN A 484 -20.14 -1.99 -30.74
CA ASN A 484 -20.97 -2.51 -31.83
C ASN A 484 -21.02 -4.05 -31.87
N ASN A 485 -20.36 -4.72 -30.93
CA ASN A 485 -20.28 -6.18 -30.80
C ASN A 485 -19.87 -6.94 -32.07
N GLN A 486 -19.16 -6.29 -33.00
CA GLN A 486 -18.78 -6.91 -34.28
C GLN A 486 -17.77 -8.05 -34.07
N LEU A 487 -17.72 -8.96 -35.04
CA LEU A 487 -16.69 -9.99 -35.14
C LEU A 487 -15.67 -9.58 -36.19
N CYS A 488 -14.45 -10.08 -36.02
CA CYS A 488 -13.38 -9.88 -36.98
C CYS A 488 -12.77 -11.23 -37.38
N GLY A 489 -12.34 -11.31 -38.65
CA GLY A 489 -11.47 -12.38 -39.12
C GLY A 489 -10.06 -12.15 -38.58
N LEU A 490 -9.41 -13.22 -38.14
CA LEU A 490 -8.12 -13.15 -37.47
C LEU A 490 -7.10 -14.06 -38.16
N LYS A 491 -5.82 -13.80 -37.89
CA LYS A 491 -4.73 -14.68 -38.29
C LYS A 491 -3.87 -14.97 -37.08
N SER A 492 -3.77 -16.24 -36.71
CA SER A 492 -2.93 -16.65 -35.59
C SER A 492 -1.47 -16.79 -36.00
N SER A 493 -0.57 -16.54 -35.05
CA SER A 493 0.86 -16.81 -35.16
C SER A 493 1.36 -17.46 -33.88
N ALA A 494 2.51 -18.14 -33.96
CA ALA A 494 3.14 -18.69 -32.78
C ALA A 494 3.37 -17.62 -31.71
N CYS A 495 3.13 -17.98 -30.45
CA CYS A 495 3.32 -17.14 -29.28
C CYS A 495 3.95 -17.98 -28.17
N GLU A 496 4.93 -17.43 -27.47
CA GLU A 496 5.43 -18.04 -26.25
C GLU A 496 4.34 -18.05 -25.17
N ALA A 497 4.49 -18.95 -24.19
CA ALA A 497 3.55 -19.03 -23.07
C ALA A 497 3.47 -17.68 -22.35
N LEU A 498 2.26 -17.10 -22.25
CA LEU A 498 2.05 -15.79 -21.64
C LEU A 498 2.42 -15.79 -20.15
N PHE A 499 1.99 -16.84 -19.44
CA PHE A 499 2.21 -17.03 -18.02
C PHE A 499 2.59 -18.50 -17.76
N PRO A 500 3.89 -18.82 -17.77
CA PRO A 500 4.37 -20.09 -17.25
C PRO A 500 3.86 -20.30 -15.83
N LYS A 501 3.51 -21.55 -15.48
CA LYS A 501 3.07 -21.84 -14.11
C LYS A 501 4.21 -21.56 -13.13
N VAL A 502 3.87 -20.85 -12.06
CA VAL A 502 4.79 -20.57 -10.97
C VAL A 502 4.67 -21.71 -9.97
N GLU A 503 5.75 -22.46 -9.81
CA GLU A 503 5.84 -23.45 -8.74
C GLU A 503 6.13 -22.75 -7.41
N LEU A 504 5.58 -23.30 -6.33
CA LEU A 504 5.95 -22.90 -4.98
C LEU A 504 7.37 -23.42 -4.69
N THR A 505 8.39 -22.64 -5.04
CA THR A 505 9.80 -23.00 -4.78
C THR A 505 10.11 -22.92 -3.28
N GLN A 506 11.19 -23.60 -2.85
CA GLN A 506 11.69 -23.46 -1.48
C GLN A 506 12.18 -22.03 -1.15
N GLU A 507 12.45 -21.19 -2.17
CA GLU A 507 12.77 -19.77 -2.00
C GLU A 507 11.51 -18.93 -1.74
N ASN A 508 10.37 -19.27 -2.37
CA ASN A 508 9.05 -18.73 -1.98
C ASN A 508 8.62 -19.22 -0.56
N LYS A 509 9.23 -20.31 -0.06
CA LYS A 509 9.14 -20.75 1.35
C LYS A 509 10.20 -20.13 2.27
N LYS A 510 11.20 -19.42 1.73
CA LYS A 510 12.21 -18.70 2.54
C LYS A 510 11.69 -17.33 2.98
N GLU A 511 10.82 -16.67 2.20
CA GLU A 511 10.09 -15.49 2.68
C GLU A 511 9.15 -15.83 3.85
N GLU A 512 8.58 -17.05 3.89
CA GLU A 512 7.91 -17.59 5.10
C GLU A 512 8.88 -17.78 6.29
N LYS A 513 10.19 -17.98 6.05
CA LYS A 513 11.18 -18.23 7.12
C LYS A 513 11.89 -16.99 7.65
N VAL A 514 11.78 -15.83 6.98
CA VAL A 514 12.40 -14.59 7.48
C VAL A 514 11.46 -13.83 8.43
N GLU A 515 10.15 -14.11 8.41
CA GLU A 515 9.14 -13.43 9.26
C GLU A 515 8.61 -14.23 10.47
N GLU A 516 8.93 -15.52 10.63
CA GLU A 516 8.79 -16.21 11.93
C GLU A 516 9.90 -15.81 12.92
N ARG A 517 10.07 -14.50 13.15
CA ARG A 517 10.83 -14.00 14.31
C ARG A 517 9.93 -13.57 15.47
N SER A 518 8.69 -14.08 15.53
CA SER A 518 7.88 -14.05 16.76
C SER A 518 7.11 -15.33 17.08
N SER A 519 7.48 -16.47 16.52
CA SER A 519 7.16 -17.78 17.11
C SER A 519 8.44 -18.60 17.15
N LEU A 520 9.00 -18.75 18.35
CA LEU A 520 10.01 -19.78 18.59
C LEU A 520 9.50 -21.09 17.96
N ALA A 521 10.33 -21.78 17.18
CA ALA A 521 9.99 -23.10 16.66
C ALA A 521 9.38 -23.93 17.80
N GLN A 522 8.15 -24.42 17.62
CA GLN A 522 7.50 -25.21 18.65
C GLN A 522 8.35 -26.44 18.92
N ILE A 523 9.01 -26.45 20.08
CA ILE A 523 9.85 -27.56 20.50
C ILE A 523 8.94 -28.68 21.02
N LYS A 524 9.35 -29.93 20.83
CA LYS A 524 8.64 -31.05 21.47
C LYS A 524 8.92 -31.00 22.96
N ILE A 525 8.03 -31.57 23.78
CA ILE A 525 8.30 -31.72 25.23
C ILE A 525 9.62 -32.47 25.48
N ASP A 526 10.02 -33.35 24.57
CA ASP A 526 11.29 -34.08 24.64
C ASP A 526 12.51 -33.17 24.45
N ASP A 527 12.37 -32.03 23.79
CA ASP A 527 13.43 -31.03 23.70
C ASP A 527 13.57 -30.24 25.01
N PHE A 528 12.45 -29.95 25.69
CA PHE A 528 12.47 -29.36 27.03
C PHE A 528 13.08 -30.33 28.06
N LYS A 529 12.74 -31.63 27.99
CA LYS A 529 13.34 -32.68 28.84
C LYS A 529 14.86 -32.83 28.68
N LYS A 530 15.45 -32.35 27.57
CA LYS A 530 16.92 -32.33 27.40
C LYS A 530 17.59 -31.26 28.24
N ILE A 531 16.85 -30.31 28.82
CA ILE A 531 17.38 -29.22 29.62
C ILE A 531 17.13 -29.55 31.09
N GLU A 532 18.19 -29.57 31.89
CA GLU A 532 18.11 -29.80 33.32
C GLU A 532 18.13 -28.45 34.03
N ILE A 533 16.96 -28.02 34.52
CA ILE A 533 16.80 -26.78 35.27
C ILE A 533 16.61 -27.14 36.74
N LYS A 534 17.46 -26.60 37.60
CA LYS A 534 17.41 -26.82 39.06
C LYS A 534 17.30 -25.50 39.81
N VAL A 535 16.72 -25.54 41.00
CA VAL A 535 16.78 -24.42 41.96
C VAL A 535 18.09 -24.49 42.73
N ALA A 536 18.81 -23.38 42.83
CA ALA A 536 20.07 -23.30 43.57
C ALA A 536 20.09 -22.10 44.53
N LEU A 537 20.72 -22.26 45.69
CA LEU A 537 20.95 -21.18 46.64
C LEU A 537 22.24 -20.44 46.29
N VAL A 538 22.17 -19.11 46.22
CA VAL A 538 23.37 -18.28 46.05
C VAL A 538 24.12 -18.21 47.38
N LYS A 539 25.23 -18.95 47.50
CA LYS A 539 26.11 -18.94 48.68
C LYS A 539 27.08 -17.76 48.66
N ASP A 540 27.57 -17.42 47.49
CA ASP A 540 28.47 -16.29 47.29
C ASP A 540 28.22 -15.65 45.91
N CYS A 541 28.41 -14.34 45.83
CA CYS A 541 28.30 -13.57 44.61
C CYS A 541 29.26 -12.39 44.64
N GLN A 542 30.09 -12.26 43.60
CA GLN A 542 31.13 -11.23 43.54
C GLN A 542 31.18 -10.58 42.15
N ASN A 543 31.59 -9.31 42.10
CA ASN A 543 31.97 -8.66 40.85
C ASN A 543 33.27 -9.27 40.32
N ILE A 544 33.41 -9.33 39.00
CA ILE A 544 34.66 -9.79 38.37
C ILE A 544 35.55 -8.57 38.11
N GLU A 545 36.77 -8.62 38.63
CA GLU A 545 37.77 -7.57 38.40
C GLU A 545 38.04 -7.41 36.89
N GLY A 546 37.93 -6.17 36.39
CA GLY A 546 38.03 -5.86 34.96
C GLY A 546 36.74 -5.99 34.14
N SER A 547 35.60 -6.36 34.75
CA SER A 547 34.30 -6.40 34.06
C SER A 547 33.21 -5.65 34.81
N GLU A 548 32.59 -4.67 34.15
CA GLU A 548 31.42 -3.92 34.68
C GLU A 548 30.08 -4.61 34.41
N LYS A 549 30.08 -5.77 33.73
CA LYS A 549 28.86 -6.45 33.28
C LYS A 549 28.62 -7.79 33.94
N LEU A 550 29.64 -8.42 34.52
CA LEU A 550 29.58 -9.81 34.97
C LEU A 550 29.61 -9.93 36.49
N LEU A 551 28.71 -10.77 37.00
CA LEU A 551 28.74 -11.30 38.35
C LEU A 551 29.15 -12.78 38.32
N LYS A 552 29.94 -13.17 39.32
CA LYS A 552 30.40 -14.54 39.55
C LYS A 552 29.66 -15.12 40.75
N PHE A 553 28.89 -16.18 40.51
CA PHE A 553 28.08 -16.86 41.52
C PHE A 553 28.75 -18.16 41.98
N GLN A 554 28.63 -18.46 43.26
CA GLN A 554 28.72 -19.82 43.81
C GLN A 554 27.33 -20.26 44.22
N LEU A 555 26.80 -21.24 43.49
CA LEU A 555 25.45 -21.77 43.65
C LEU A 555 25.52 -23.13 44.33
N GLU A 556 24.76 -23.32 45.40
CA GLU A 556 24.60 -24.61 46.08
C GLU A 556 23.36 -25.33 45.55
N LEU A 557 23.56 -26.56 45.05
CA LEU A 557 22.54 -27.50 44.60
C LEU A 557 22.25 -28.54 45.70
N GLU A 558 21.82 -29.75 45.32
CA GLU A 558 21.60 -30.86 46.25
C GLU A 558 22.90 -31.28 46.95
N ASN A 559 22.77 -31.79 48.19
CA ASN A 559 23.87 -32.38 48.95
C ASN A 559 25.11 -31.46 49.16
N GLY A 560 24.95 -30.14 49.06
CA GLY A 560 26.03 -29.18 49.21
C GLY A 560 26.94 -29.03 47.98
N GLU A 561 26.55 -29.57 46.82
CA GLU A 561 27.30 -29.40 45.56
C GLU A 561 27.37 -27.91 45.19
N LEU A 562 28.59 -27.38 45.07
CA LEU A 562 28.83 -26.00 44.65
C LEU A 562 29.14 -25.91 43.16
N ARG A 563 28.48 -24.98 42.48
CA ARG A 563 28.71 -24.66 41.07
C ARG A 563 29.02 -23.19 40.86
N GLN A 564 30.03 -22.95 40.02
CA GLN A 564 30.37 -21.60 39.60
C GLN A 564 29.61 -21.22 38.34
N VAL A 565 28.85 -20.13 38.38
CA VAL A 565 28.12 -19.60 37.20
C VAL A 565 28.42 -18.12 37.02
N LEU A 566 28.66 -17.70 35.79
CA LEU A 566 28.85 -16.30 35.44
C LEU A 566 27.58 -15.77 34.78
N SER A 567 27.12 -14.58 35.19
CA SER A 567 25.92 -13.95 34.64
C SER A 567 26.13 -12.46 34.35
N GLY A 568 25.61 -12.01 33.21
CA GLY A 568 25.74 -10.64 32.68
C GLY A 568 24.85 -9.58 33.33
N ILE A 569 24.53 -9.73 34.62
CA ILE A 569 23.48 -8.96 35.29
C ILE A 569 24.01 -7.90 36.26
N ALA A 570 25.31 -7.61 36.27
CA ALA A 570 25.94 -6.67 37.21
C ALA A 570 25.38 -5.23 37.13
N LYS A 571 24.80 -4.85 35.97
CA LYS A 571 24.13 -3.56 35.79
C LYS A 571 22.76 -3.45 36.48
N PHE A 572 22.15 -4.58 36.83
CA PHE A 572 20.80 -4.67 37.37
C PHE A 572 20.76 -5.05 38.84
N TYR A 573 21.77 -5.76 39.33
CA TYR A 573 21.84 -6.25 40.71
C TYR A 573 23.20 -6.00 41.33
N LYS A 574 23.20 -5.68 42.63
CA LYS A 574 24.43 -5.69 43.44
C LYS A 574 24.69 -7.10 43.95
N ALA A 575 25.94 -7.52 43.92
CA ALA A 575 26.35 -8.88 44.30
C ALA A 575 25.88 -9.27 45.73
N SER A 576 25.98 -8.34 46.69
CA SER A 576 25.56 -8.54 48.09
C SER A 576 24.06 -8.79 48.26
N GLU A 577 23.21 -8.30 47.35
CA GLU A 577 21.76 -8.44 47.43
C GLU A 577 21.27 -9.80 46.92
N LEU A 578 22.16 -10.60 46.33
CA LEU A 578 21.84 -11.89 45.74
C LEU A 578 22.20 -13.06 46.67
N ILE A 579 23.10 -12.86 47.63
CA ILE A 579 23.50 -13.89 48.60
C ILE A 579 22.29 -14.27 49.46
N GLY A 580 22.07 -15.58 49.62
CA GLY A 580 20.93 -16.14 50.36
C GLY A 580 19.63 -16.25 49.58
N LYS A 581 19.59 -15.81 48.31
CA LYS A 581 18.41 -16.00 47.43
C LYS A 581 18.51 -17.30 46.65
N GLN A 582 17.36 -17.85 46.28
CA GLN A 582 17.28 -18.96 45.34
C GLN A 582 17.11 -18.45 43.91
N VAL A 583 17.75 -19.13 42.97
CA VAL A 583 17.68 -18.84 41.53
C VAL A 583 17.49 -20.13 40.74
N CYS A 584 16.89 -20.03 39.56
CA CYS A 584 16.77 -21.15 38.63
C CYS A 584 18.01 -21.20 37.73
N VAL A 585 18.67 -22.34 37.66
CA VAL A 585 19.92 -22.55 36.90
C VAL A 585 19.80 -23.76 35.99
N ILE A 586 20.28 -23.63 34.75
CA ILE A 586 20.49 -24.77 33.86
C ILE A 586 21.82 -25.43 34.22
N THR A 587 21.79 -26.70 34.60
CA THR A 587 22.95 -27.43 35.13
C THR A 587 23.62 -28.34 34.12
N ASN A 588 22.94 -28.75 33.05
CA ASN A 588 23.48 -29.69 32.05
C ASN A 588 24.04 -29.02 30.79
N LEU A 589 24.40 -27.74 30.86
CA LEU A 589 25.13 -27.04 29.80
C LEU A 589 26.60 -27.45 29.77
N LYS A 590 27.19 -27.47 28.57
CA LYS A 590 28.65 -27.58 28.44
C LYS A 590 29.31 -26.40 29.15
N LYS A 591 30.35 -26.69 29.93
CA LYS A 591 31.16 -25.68 30.61
C LYS A 591 31.70 -24.69 29.58
N ALA A 592 31.62 -23.40 29.89
CA ALA A 592 32.10 -22.33 29.04
C ALA A 592 33.12 -21.47 29.78
N LYS A 593 34.13 -20.95 29.09
CA LYS A 593 35.08 -20.00 29.66
C LYS A 593 34.62 -18.58 29.30
N ILE A 594 34.21 -17.81 30.30
CA ILE A 594 33.69 -16.45 30.15
C ILE A 594 34.62 -15.52 30.93
N PHE A 595 35.22 -14.54 30.24
CA PHE A 595 36.12 -13.56 30.84
C PHE A 595 37.23 -14.20 31.71
N GLY A 596 37.83 -15.28 31.21
CA GLY A 596 38.90 -16.01 31.92
C GLY A 596 38.44 -17.02 32.97
N HIS A 597 37.18 -16.98 33.41
CA HIS A 597 36.63 -17.88 34.43
C HIS A 597 35.72 -18.97 33.84
N GLU A 598 35.63 -20.12 34.49
CA GLU A 598 34.75 -21.22 34.09
C GLU A 598 33.30 -20.98 34.56
N SER A 599 32.31 -21.08 33.67
CA SER A 599 30.89 -21.10 33.97
C SER A 599 30.33 -22.50 33.73
N GLN A 600 29.73 -23.09 34.76
CA GLN A 600 29.24 -24.48 34.79
C GLN A 600 27.71 -24.57 34.71
N GLY A 601 27.08 -23.53 34.17
CA GLY A 601 25.64 -23.42 34.04
C GLY A 601 25.21 -22.03 33.56
N MET A 602 23.90 -21.79 33.57
CA MET A 602 23.29 -20.52 33.19
C MET A 602 22.13 -20.19 34.12
N ILE A 603 22.15 -18.99 34.74
CA ILE A 603 21.05 -18.49 35.56
C ILE A 603 19.95 -17.94 34.66
N LEU A 604 18.69 -18.26 34.97
CA LEU A 604 17.53 -17.79 34.22
C LEU A 604 17.04 -16.43 34.72
N SER A 605 16.73 -15.55 33.77
CA SER A 605 16.17 -14.21 34.04
C SER A 605 15.19 -13.80 32.95
N ALA A 606 14.27 -12.91 33.28
CA ALA A 606 13.32 -12.29 32.36
C ALA A 606 13.68 -10.81 32.15
N GLU A 607 13.71 -10.35 30.89
CA GLU A 607 14.02 -8.96 30.54
C GLU A 607 12.93 -8.35 29.63
N LYS A 608 12.46 -7.14 29.96
CA LYS A 608 11.58 -6.33 29.10
C LYS A 608 11.78 -4.85 29.38
N ASN A 609 11.88 -4.03 28.33
CA ASN A 609 11.98 -2.57 28.42
C ASN A 609 13.09 -2.08 29.38
N GLY A 610 14.26 -2.73 29.38
CA GLY A 610 15.39 -2.36 30.24
C GLY A 610 15.24 -2.73 31.72
N LYS A 611 14.25 -3.56 32.09
CA LYS A 611 14.12 -4.17 33.42
C LYS A 611 14.46 -5.66 33.34
N LEU A 612 15.37 -6.13 34.20
CA LEU A 612 15.77 -7.54 34.31
C LEU A 612 15.38 -8.10 35.68
N VAL A 613 14.77 -9.28 35.70
CA VAL A 613 14.33 -9.99 36.93
C VAL A 613 14.82 -11.43 36.92
N LEU A 614 15.50 -11.87 37.99
CA LEU A 614 15.89 -13.27 38.16
C LEU A 614 14.66 -14.17 38.38
N ILE A 615 14.67 -15.36 37.76
CA ILE A 615 13.63 -16.36 37.97
C ILE A 615 13.98 -17.18 39.23
N SER A 616 13.07 -17.20 40.18
CA SER A 616 13.17 -17.91 41.46
C SER A 616 11.82 -18.52 41.83
N PRO A 617 11.78 -19.59 42.65
CA PRO A 617 10.53 -20.08 43.21
C PRO A 617 9.89 -19.03 44.11
N GLN A 618 8.55 -19.05 44.23
CA GLN A 618 7.80 -18.11 45.07
C GLN A 618 8.03 -18.33 46.56
N SER A 619 8.35 -19.57 46.95
CA SER A 619 8.71 -19.98 48.30
C SER A 619 10.02 -20.74 48.26
N PHE A 620 10.76 -20.74 49.38
CA PHE A 620 12.00 -21.50 49.47
C PHE A 620 11.71 -23.00 49.32
N ILE A 621 12.50 -23.68 48.50
CA ILE A 621 12.42 -25.14 48.28
C ILE A 621 13.78 -25.78 48.54
N GLU A 622 13.85 -27.10 48.59
CA GLU A 622 15.14 -27.80 48.70
C GLU A 622 16.06 -27.48 47.51
N ASN A 623 17.34 -27.21 47.81
CA ASN A 623 18.35 -26.94 46.76
C ASN A 623 18.55 -28.19 45.89
N GLY A 624 18.66 -28.00 44.58
CA GLY A 624 18.72 -29.09 43.61
C GLY A 624 17.36 -29.55 43.08
N ALA A 625 16.25 -29.03 43.61
CA ALA A 625 14.91 -29.35 43.09
C ALA A 625 14.79 -29.06 41.59
N VAL A 626 14.31 -30.05 40.82
CA VAL A 626 14.17 -29.97 39.35
C VAL A 626 12.90 -29.20 38.99
N ILE A 627 13.03 -28.30 38.02
CA ILE A 627 11.92 -27.53 37.45
C ILE A 627 11.41 -28.24 36.20
N GLY A 628 10.11 -28.55 36.18
CA GLY A 628 9.44 -29.34 35.13
C GLY A 628 8.37 -28.58 34.36
#